data_AF-A0A485CFB3-F1
#
_entry.id   AF-A0A485CFB3-F1
#
_cell.length_a   1.000
_cell.length_b   1.000
_cell.length_c   1.000
_cell.angle_alpha   90.00
_cell.angle_beta   90.00
_cell.angle_gamma   90.00
#
_symmetry.space_group_name_H-M   'P 1'
#
loop_
_entity.id
_entity.type
_entity.pdbx_description
1 polymer ?
#
loop_
_entity_poly.entity_id
_entity_poly.type
_entity_poly.pdbx_seq_one_letter_code
_entity_poly.pdbx_strand_id
1 'polypeptide(L)'
;MSGSKLYARRGVVLASGGFARDDERLKKLYPHVRRGGIQLSPTPPGADTGDGIAMAERIGARFDDSYPHGAAWIPASKVQIGRQQYVFPHLVDRYKPGFIMVNRHGSRFCNEADSYHDVGIAMIETCRDDAETFAWQICDQRALRKYGMGFAKPAPIPASVYVNSGYLVKGKTLAELAQKMGLPAQALERTGRGIQHRCASGQRSAVWPWGIRLQPLSRRCCTSA
;
A
#
# COMPACT_ATOMS: atom_id res chain seq x y z
N MET A 1 32.91 -15.52 -14.30
CA MET A 1 32.98 -14.30 -13.49
C MET A 1 34.33 -14.27 -12.77
N SER A 2 35.18 -13.30 -13.09
CA SER A 2 36.45 -13.09 -12.37
C SER A 2 36.15 -12.36 -11.06
N GLY A 3 36.08 -13.09 -9.95
CA GLY A 3 35.90 -12.49 -8.62
C GLY A 3 37.24 -12.07 -8.03
N SER A 4 37.37 -10.81 -7.62
CA SER A 4 38.53 -10.34 -6.85
C SER A 4 38.39 -10.77 -5.39
N LYS A 5 39.44 -11.39 -4.82
CA LYS A 5 39.50 -11.70 -3.39
C LYS A 5 39.99 -10.47 -2.63
N LEU A 6 39.24 -10.05 -1.61
CA LEU A 6 39.60 -8.96 -0.70
C LEU A 6 39.88 -9.54 0.69
N TYR A 7 40.97 -9.11 1.33
CA TYR A 7 41.34 -9.52 2.68
C TYR A 7 41.10 -8.37 3.67
N ALA A 8 40.25 -8.60 4.67
CA ALA A 8 39.98 -7.65 5.74
C ALA A 8 40.65 -8.10 7.04
N ARG A 9 41.48 -7.25 7.65
CA ARG A 9 42.24 -7.60 8.88
C ARG A 9 41.38 -7.69 10.15
N ARG A 10 40.22 -7.03 10.17
CA ARG A 10 39.39 -6.86 11.38
C ARG A 10 38.02 -7.51 11.26
N GLY A 11 37.41 -7.43 10.08
CA GLY A 11 36.08 -7.99 9.84
C GLY A 11 35.43 -7.36 8.62
N VAL A 12 34.21 -7.81 8.32
CA VAL A 12 33.36 -7.34 7.23
C VAL A 12 32.01 -6.95 7.82
N VAL A 13 31.51 -5.77 7.48
CA VAL A 13 30.18 -5.30 7.88
C VAL A 13 29.22 -5.48 6.71
N LEU A 14 28.20 -6.32 6.87
CA LEU A 14 27.13 -6.50 5.89
C LEU A 14 26.02 -5.46 6.15
N ALA A 15 26.04 -4.36 5.40
CA ALA A 15 25.02 -3.31 5.42
C ALA A 15 24.27 -3.23 4.07
N SER A 16 23.97 -4.39 3.48
CA SER A 16 23.50 -4.53 2.09
C SER A 16 21.99 -4.37 1.92
N GLY A 17 21.30 -3.73 2.87
CA GLY A 17 19.85 -3.58 2.82
C GLY A 17 19.07 -4.84 3.21
N GLY A 18 17.89 -5.00 2.65
CA GLY A 18 16.90 -6.02 3.02
C GLY A 18 16.60 -7.05 1.93
N PHE A 19 15.38 -7.60 1.99
CA PHE A 19 14.87 -8.66 1.10
C PHE A 19 13.55 -8.26 0.43
N ALA A 20 13.27 -6.96 0.29
CA ALA A 20 12.02 -6.44 -0.27
C ALA A 20 11.77 -6.85 -1.74
N ARG A 21 12.76 -7.44 -2.42
CA ARG A 21 12.67 -8.02 -3.76
C ARG A 21 13.19 -9.47 -3.84
N ASP A 22 13.26 -10.17 -2.72
CA ASP A 22 13.58 -11.60 -2.65
C ASP A 22 12.27 -12.41 -2.74
N ASP A 23 11.85 -12.77 -3.95
CA ASP A 23 10.54 -13.42 -4.17
C ASP A 23 10.38 -14.72 -3.37
N GLU A 24 11.45 -15.51 -3.18
CA GLU A 24 11.40 -16.75 -2.43
C GLU A 24 11.18 -16.48 -0.94
N ARG A 25 11.95 -15.56 -0.36
CA ARG A 25 11.80 -15.18 1.05
C ARG A 25 10.48 -14.47 1.32
N LEU A 26 10.01 -13.62 0.40
CA LEU A 26 8.70 -12.99 0.49
C LEU A 26 7.58 -14.04 0.48
N LYS A 27 7.62 -15.04 -0.42
CA LYS A 27 6.65 -16.16 -0.42
C LYS A 27 6.70 -16.99 0.87
N LYS A 28 7.90 -17.19 1.44
CA LYS A 28 8.07 -17.90 2.71
C LYS A 28 7.46 -17.11 3.87
N LEU A 29 7.72 -15.81 3.96
CA LEU A 29 7.40 -15.02 5.15
C LEU A 29 6.03 -14.35 5.10
N TYR A 30 5.54 -13.96 3.93
CA TYR A 30 4.38 -13.08 3.80
C TYR A 30 3.15 -13.86 3.32
N PRO A 31 2.11 -14.02 4.16
CA PRO A 31 0.95 -14.84 3.84
C PRO A 31 0.27 -14.46 2.52
N HIS A 32 0.12 -13.16 2.23
CA HIS A 32 -0.50 -12.71 0.98
C HIS A 32 0.32 -13.04 -0.24
N VAL A 33 1.66 -12.98 -0.17
CA VAL A 33 2.53 -13.36 -1.28
C VAL A 33 2.47 -14.87 -1.51
N ARG A 34 2.43 -15.66 -0.44
CA ARG A 34 2.27 -17.12 -0.52
C ARG A 34 0.98 -17.53 -1.23
N ARG A 35 -0.10 -16.76 -1.05
CA ARG A 35 -1.40 -16.97 -1.74
C ARG A 35 -1.42 -16.49 -3.20
N GLY A 36 -0.34 -15.89 -3.69
CA GLY A 36 -0.26 -15.33 -5.06
C GLY A 36 -0.56 -13.83 -5.14
N GLY A 37 -0.75 -13.16 -4.00
CA GLY A 37 -0.91 -11.71 -3.93
C GLY A 37 0.37 -10.96 -4.31
N ILE A 38 0.20 -9.72 -4.77
CA ILE A 38 1.30 -8.86 -5.21
C ILE A 38 1.83 -8.03 -4.04
N GLN A 39 3.12 -8.13 -3.78
CA GLN A 39 3.87 -7.26 -2.87
C GLN A 39 4.58 -6.17 -3.68
N LEU A 40 4.35 -4.90 -3.35
CA LEU A 40 5.09 -3.79 -3.94
C LEU A 40 6.35 -3.47 -3.15
N SER A 41 7.37 -2.98 -3.85
CA SER A 41 8.58 -2.43 -3.24
C SER A 41 8.93 -1.09 -3.91
N PRO A 42 9.30 -0.06 -3.14
CA PRO A 42 9.80 1.21 -3.67
C PRO A 42 11.29 1.12 -4.07
N THR A 43 11.96 0.00 -3.75
CA THR A 43 13.39 -0.17 -4.02
C THR A 43 13.59 -0.38 -5.53
N PRO A 44 14.71 0.05 -6.13
CA PRO A 44 14.98 -0.22 -7.54
C PRO A 44 15.02 -1.73 -7.84
N PRO A 45 14.68 -2.15 -9.08
CA PRO A 45 14.93 -3.53 -9.51
C PRO A 45 16.38 -3.94 -9.28
N GLY A 46 16.61 -5.15 -8.76
CA GLY A 46 17.95 -5.65 -8.42
C GLY A 46 18.50 -5.17 -7.07
N ALA A 47 17.80 -4.29 -6.35
CA ALA A 47 18.16 -3.90 -4.97
C ALA A 47 17.32 -4.67 -3.94
N ASP A 48 17.85 -4.83 -2.72
CA ASP A 48 17.20 -5.53 -1.60
C ASP A 48 16.71 -6.95 -1.97
N THR A 49 17.58 -7.71 -2.65
CA THR A 49 17.36 -9.10 -3.07
C THR A 49 17.76 -10.12 -2.01
N GLY A 50 18.16 -9.68 -0.80
CA GLY A 50 18.49 -10.58 0.30
C GLY A 50 19.91 -11.18 0.25
N ASP A 51 20.76 -10.79 -0.70
CA ASP A 51 22.06 -11.42 -0.94
C ASP A 51 22.98 -11.45 0.29
N GLY A 52 23.02 -10.35 1.05
CA GLY A 52 23.81 -10.29 2.29
C GLY A 52 23.26 -11.18 3.40
N ILE A 53 21.93 -11.35 3.47
CA ILE A 53 21.29 -12.29 4.40
C ILE A 53 21.69 -13.72 4.02
N ALA A 54 21.56 -14.07 2.74
CA ALA A 54 21.96 -15.39 2.24
C ALA A 54 23.46 -15.66 2.44
N MET A 55 24.31 -14.64 2.30
CA MET A 55 25.74 -14.75 2.59
C MET A 55 26.01 -15.07 4.07
N ALA A 56 25.31 -14.40 4.99
CA ALA A 56 25.43 -14.66 6.41
C ALA A 56 24.92 -16.07 6.78
N GLU A 57 23.78 -16.49 6.25
CA GLU A 57 23.21 -17.82 6.49
C GLU A 57 24.16 -18.95 6.06
N ARG A 58 24.88 -18.78 4.93
CA ARG A 58 25.87 -19.76 4.44
C ARG A 58 27.05 -19.98 5.40
N ILE A 59 27.35 -19.04 6.29
CA ILE A 59 28.41 -19.17 7.30
C ILE A 59 27.85 -19.48 8.70
N GLY A 60 26.58 -19.90 8.78
CA GLY A 60 25.94 -20.36 10.02
C GLY A 60 25.17 -19.31 10.80
N ALA A 61 25.02 -18.08 10.28
CA ALA A 61 24.12 -17.11 10.89
C ALA A 61 22.65 -17.56 10.78
N ARG A 62 21.82 -17.14 11.72
CA ARG A 62 20.38 -17.41 11.71
C ARG A 62 19.61 -16.15 11.33
N PHE A 63 18.66 -16.29 10.40
CA PHE A 63 17.65 -15.27 10.16
C PHE A 63 16.51 -15.45 11.15
N ASP A 64 16.21 -14.42 11.93
CA ASP A 64 15.10 -14.42 12.87
C ASP A 64 13.80 -14.03 12.14
N ASP A 65 12.95 -15.02 11.90
CA ASP A 65 11.61 -14.88 11.32
C ASP A 65 10.48 -15.00 12.35
N SER A 66 10.80 -14.90 13.65
CA SER A 66 9.81 -15.03 14.73
C SER A 66 8.80 -13.88 14.82
N TYR A 67 9.12 -12.73 14.19
CA TYR A 67 8.24 -11.56 14.19
C TYR A 67 7.07 -11.74 13.21
N PRO A 68 5.80 -11.73 13.67
CA PRO A 68 4.63 -11.95 12.81
C PRO A 68 4.46 -10.87 11.73
N HIS A 69 5.02 -9.68 11.98
CA HIS A 69 4.97 -8.52 11.08
C HIS A 69 6.37 -7.93 10.87
N GLY A 70 7.32 -8.76 10.39
CA GLY A 70 8.72 -8.40 10.16
C GLY A 70 9.01 -7.38 9.05
N ALA A 71 8.05 -6.52 8.68
CA ALA A 71 8.17 -5.51 7.64
C ALA A 71 7.51 -4.19 8.03
N ALA A 72 7.98 -3.07 7.47
CA ALA A 72 7.25 -1.82 7.45
C ALA A 72 6.17 -1.90 6.37
N TRP A 73 4.96 -2.32 6.76
CA TRP A 73 3.79 -2.41 5.90
C TRP A 73 3.24 -1.03 5.59
N ILE A 74 3.14 -0.67 4.32
CA ILE A 74 2.61 0.62 3.91
C ILE A 74 1.61 0.36 2.78
N PRO A 75 0.39 0.89 2.81
CA PRO A 75 -0.47 0.86 1.63
C PRO A 75 0.15 1.67 0.49
N ALA A 76 0.18 1.14 -0.72
CA ALA A 76 0.81 1.80 -1.86
C ALA A 76 0.00 1.66 -3.15
N SER A 77 0.07 2.66 -4.02
CA SER A 77 -0.51 2.61 -5.36
C SER A 77 0.57 2.51 -6.43
N LYS A 78 0.19 2.00 -7.60
CA LYS A 78 1.02 2.03 -8.80
C LYS A 78 0.72 3.30 -9.59
N VAL A 79 1.76 4.01 -10.02
CA VAL A 79 1.66 5.21 -10.84
C VAL A 79 2.34 4.93 -12.17
N GLN A 80 1.61 5.06 -13.27
CA GLN A 80 2.18 4.98 -14.60
C GLN A 80 2.60 6.37 -15.07
N ILE A 81 3.89 6.55 -15.41
CA ILE A 81 4.43 7.79 -16.00
C ILE A 81 5.16 7.40 -17.28
N GLY A 82 4.56 7.75 -18.42
CA GLY A 82 5.03 7.29 -19.72
C GLY A 82 5.06 5.77 -19.80
N ARG A 83 6.23 5.19 -20.10
CA ARG A 83 6.43 3.73 -20.19
C ARG A 83 6.85 3.08 -18.87
N GLN A 84 7.06 3.87 -17.82
CA GLN A 84 7.56 3.39 -16.55
C GLN A 84 6.47 3.37 -15.47
N GLN A 85 6.53 2.35 -14.62
CA GLN A 85 5.65 2.20 -13.47
C GLN A 85 6.42 2.49 -12.19
N TYR A 86 5.84 3.34 -11.34
CA TYR A 86 6.37 3.73 -10.05
C TYR A 86 5.45 3.24 -8.94
N VAL A 87 5.98 3.12 -7.72
CA VAL A 87 5.20 2.81 -6.53
C VAL A 87 5.12 4.04 -5.65
N PHE A 88 3.90 4.46 -5.30
CA PHE A 88 3.65 5.60 -4.44
C PHE A 88 3.14 5.13 -3.07
N PRO A 89 3.89 5.36 -1.98
CA PRO A 89 3.46 4.99 -0.62
C PRO A 89 2.47 6.01 -0.04
N HIS A 90 1.33 5.52 0.48
CA HIS A 90 0.28 6.34 1.10
C HIS A 90 0.56 6.56 2.59
N LEU A 91 1.54 7.42 2.86
CA LEU A 91 1.96 7.72 4.24
C LEU A 91 1.11 8.81 4.89
N VAL A 92 0.68 9.82 4.13
CA VAL A 92 0.16 11.09 4.69
C VAL A 92 -1.30 11.35 4.34
N ASP A 93 -1.75 10.90 3.18
CA ASP A 93 -3.05 11.25 2.62
C ASP A 93 -4.21 10.50 3.30
N ARG A 94 -3.99 9.24 3.69
CA ARG A 94 -5.03 8.38 4.32
C ARG A 94 -5.67 8.94 5.59
N TYR A 95 -4.91 9.66 6.42
CA TYR A 95 -5.40 10.16 7.70
C TYR A 95 -5.99 11.57 7.62
N LYS A 96 -6.05 12.16 6.41
CA LYS A 96 -6.65 13.48 6.23
C LYS A 96 -8.18 13.38 6.35
N PRO A 97 -8.86 14.44 6.80
CA PRO A 97 -10.32 14.47 6.81
C PRO A 97 -10.91 14.26 5.42
N GLY A 98 -11.93 13.40 5.32
CA GLY A 98 -12.62 13.09 4.08
C GLY A 98 -11.97 11.98 3.25
N PHE A 99 -11.14 11.13 3.87
CA PHE A 99 -10.66 9.87 3.30
C PHE A 99 -11.16 8.69 4.11
N ILE A 100 -11.46 7.60 3.42
CA ILE A 100 -11.74 6.29 4.02
C ILE A 100 -11.05 5.19 3.23
N MET A 101 -10.83 4.05 3.86
CA MET A 101 -10.34 2.84 3.21
C MET A 101 -11.39 1.73 3.29
N VAL A 102 -11.65 1.09 2.15
CA VAL A 102 -12.58 -0.04 2.06
C VAL A 102 -11.89 -1.26 1.45
N ASN A 103 -12.28 -2.44 1.92
CA ASN A 103 -11.84 -3.70 1.35
C ASN A 103 -12.62 -4.03 0.05
N ARG A 104 -12.34 -5.20 -0.54
CA ARG A 104 -13.02 -5.66 -1.76
C ARG A 104 -14.52 -5.87 -1.63
N HIS A 105 -15.04 -5.96 -0.41
CA HIS A 105 -16.47 -6.09 -0.12
C HIS A 105 -17.13 -4.72 0.09
N GLY A 106 -16.41 -3.62 -0.13
CA GLY A 106 -16.91 -2.25 0.05
C GLY A 106 -17.08 -1.85 1.52
N SER A 107 -16.48 -2.58 2.46
CA SER A 107 -16.58 -2.32 3.90
C SER A 107 -15.29 -1.71 4.46
N ARG A 108 -15.40 -0.79 5.43
CA ARG A 108 -14.25 -0.29 6.18
C ARG A 108 -13.65 -1.40 7.04
N PHE A 109 -12.32 -1.41 7.16
CA PHE A 109 -11.59 -2.46 7.88
C PHE A 109 -10.56 -1.91 8.90
N CYS A 110 -10.32 -0.59 8.92
CA CYS A 110 -9.37 0.01 9.85
C CYS A 110 -9.79 1.43 10.25
N ASN A 111 -9.07 1.98 11.23
CA ASN A 111 -8.97 3.42 11.42
C ASN A 111 -7.88 3.96 10.48
N GLU A 112 -8.26 4.80 9.53
CA GLU A 112 -7.33 5.32 8.51
C GLU A 112 -6.27 6.25 9.10
N ALA A 113 -6.37 6.63 10.38
CA ALA A 113 -5.41 7.43 11.12
C ALA A 113 -4.36 6.64 11.92
N ASP A 114 -4.44 5.30 11.98
CA ASP A 114 -3.47 4.46 12.70
C ASP A 114 -2.07 4.54 12.09
N SER A 115 -1.08 3.86 12.67
CA SER A 115 0.26 3.82 12.06
C SER A 115 0.21 3.19 10.66
N TYR A 116 1.14 3.55 9.77
CA TYR A 116 1.15 2.96 8.41
C TYR A 116 1.26 1.43 8.49
N HIS A 117 2.02 0.93 9.47
CA HIS A 117 2.25 -0.48 9.73
C HIS A 117 0.96 -1.19 10.09
N ASP A 118 0.17 -0.64 11.02
CA ASP A 118 -1.09 -1.25 11.46
C ASP A 118 -2.15 -1.23 10.36
N VAL A 119 -2.22 -0.14 9.59
CA VAL A 119 -3.10 -0.08 8.40
C VAL A 119 -2.70 -1.13 7.37
N GLY A 120 -1.40 -1.34 7.17
CA GLY A 120 -0.88 -2.37 6.28
C GLY A 120 -1.19 -3.79 6.76
N ILE A 121 -1.10 -4.06 8.06
CA ILE A 121 -1.53 -5.33 8.68
C ILE A 121 -3.02 -5.55 8.47
N ALA A 122 -3.85 -4.57 8.82
CA ALA A 122 -5.30 -4.65 8.68
C ALA A 122 -5.72 -4.88 7.22
N MET A 123 -4.98 -4.31 6.28
CA MET A 123 -5.19 -4.50 4.84
C MET A 123 -4.85 -5.94 4.38
N ILE A 124 -3.79 -6.54 4.92
CA ILE A 124 -3.45 -7.95 4.65
C ILE A 124 -4.50 -8.87 5.27
N GLU A 125 -4.90 -8.58 6.51
CA GLU A 125 -5.84 -9.39 7.29
C GLU A 125 -7.26 -9.36 6.70
N THR A 126 -7.76 -8.18 6.30
CA THR A 126 -9.08 -8.10 5.67
C THR A 126 -9.15 -8.84 4.33
N CYS A 127 -8.01 -9.21 3.74
CA CYS A 127 -7.90 -9.99 2.51
C CYS A 127 -7.36 -11.42 2.76
N ARG A 128 -7.46 -11.95 3.99
CA ARG A 128 -6.93 -13.28 4.36
C ARG A 128 -7.51 -14.42 3.53
N ASP A 129 -8.79 -14.33 3.19
CA ASP A 129 -9.56 -15.32 2.44
C ASP A 129 -9.64 -14.98 0.94
N ASP A 130 -8.91 -13.94 0.51
CA ASP A 130 -8.92 -13.43 -0.85
C ASP A 130 -7.65 -13.79 -1.62
N ALA A 131 -7.83 -14.09 -2.91
CA ALA A 131 -6.71 -14.33 -3.83
C ALA A 131 -5.85 -13.07 -4.04
N GLU A 132 -6.48 -11.90 -4.11
CA GLU A 132 -5.78 -10.62 -4.25
C GLU A 132 -5.81 -9.85 -2.93
N THR A 133 -4.67 -9.28 -2.54
CA THR A 133 -4.59 -8.36 -1.40
C THR A 133 -4.58 -6.92 -1.90
N PHE A 134 -5.71 -6.24 -1.73
CA PHE A 134 -5.85 -4.83 -2.09
C PHE A 134 -6.94 -4.16 -1.24
N ALA A 135 -6.87 -2.85 -1.18
CA ALA A 135 -7.90 -2.00 -0.61
C ALA A 135 -8.13 -0.83 -1.54
N TRP A 136 -9.25 -0.14 -1.39
CA TRP A 136 -9.52 1.11 -2.05
C TRP A 136 -9.51 2.24 -1.05
N GLN A 137 -8.78 3.32 -1.34
CA GLN A 137 -8.93 4.58 -0.63
C GLN A 137 -9.88 5.47 -1.42
N ILE A 138 -10.86 6.04 -0.73
CA ILE A 138 -11.97 6.79 -1.31
C ILE A 138 -12.04 8.16 -0.62
N CYS A 139 -12.34 9.21 -1.40
CA CYS A 139 -12.54 10.56 -0.86
C CYS A 139 -13.64 11.34 -1.58
N ASP A 140 -14.13 12.38 -0.90
CA ASP A 140 -15.01 13.37 -1.52
C ASP A 140 -14.23 14.39 -2.36
N GLN A 141 -14.94 15.21 -3.13
CA GLN A 141 -14.32 16.22 -3.99
C GLN A 141 -13.59 17.32 -3.20
N ARG A 142 -14.03 17.63 -1.97
CA ARG A 142 -13.40 18.67 -1.14
C ARG A 142 -12.04 18.18 -0.63
N ALA A 143 -11.99 16.94 -0.14
CA ALA A 143 -10.79 16.28 0.33
C ALA A 143 -9.76 16.13 -0.79
N LEU A 144 -10.17 15.64 -1.96
CA LEU A 144 -9.26 15.53 -3.11
C LEU A 144 -8.68 16.89 -3.50
N ARG A 145 -9.52 17.93 -3.63
CA ARG A 145 -9.06 19.27 -4.02
C ARG A 145 -8.15 19.91 -2.97
N LYS A 146 -8.36 19.63 -1.68
CA LYS A 146 -7.59 20.24 -0.59
C LYS A 146 -6.27 19.51 -0.32
N TYR A 147 -6.27 18.18 -0.38
CA TYR A 147 -5.15 17.37 0.09
C TYR A 147 -4.49 16.53 -1.01
N GLY A 148 -5.15 16.29 -2.14
CA GLY A 148 -4.71 15.29 -3.11
C GLY A 148 -4.98 13.86 -2.62
N MET A 149 -4.68 12.86 -3.45
CA MET A 149 -4.81 11.44 -3.10
C MET A 149 -3.70 10.64 -3.78
N GLY A 150 -2.80 10.05 -2.99
CA GLY A 150 -1.56 9.49 -3.50
C GLY A 150 -0.75 10.48 -4.36
N PHE A 151 -0.44 10.07 -5.59
CA PHE A 151 0.25 10.87 -6.60
C PHE A 151 -0.62 11.98 -7.20
N ALA A 152 -1.94 11.92 -7.04
CA ALA A 152 -2.85 12.93 -7.56
C ALA A 152 -2.73 14.21 -6.72
N LYS A 153 -2.29 15.30 -7.35
CA LYS A 153 -2.06 16.58 -6.67
C LYS A 153 -3.38 17.30 -6.33
N PRO A 154 -3.40 18.12 -5.25
CA PRO A 154 -4.53 18.98 -4.94
C PRO A 154 -4.74 20.08 -6.01
N ALA A 155 -5.80 20.87 -5.83
CA ALA A 155 -6.05 22.04 -6.66
C ALA A 155 -4.83 22.98 -6.69
N PRO A 156 -4.55 23.65 -7.83
CA PRO A 156 -5.41 23.81 -9.00
C PRO A 156 -5.25 22.73 -10.09
N ILE A 157 -4.49 21.65 -9.86
CA ILE A 157 -4.29 20.61 -10.88
C ILE A 157 -5.62 19.87 -11.15
N PRO A 158 -6.07 19.76 -12.41
CA PRO A 158 -7.33 19.10 -12.72
C PRO A 158 -7.28 17.59 -12.42
N ALA A 159 -8.24 17.08 -11.65
CA ALA A 159 -8.36 15.66 -11.35
C ALA A 159 -8.52 14.78 -12.61
N SER A 160 -9.04 15.35 -13.71
CA SER A 160 -9.19 14.65 -14.99
C SER A 160 -7.86 14.13 -15.55
N VAL A 161 -6.72 14.79 -15.25
CA VAL A 161 -5.39 14.30 -15.65
C VAL A 161 -5.14 12.90 -15.09
N TYR A 162 -5.53 12.67 -13.84
CA TYR A 162 -5.32 11.39 -13.16
C TYR A 162 -6.43 10.36 -13.47
N VAL A 163 -7.62 10.82 -13.87
CA VAL A 163 -8.67 9.92 -14.37
C VAL A 163 -8.29 9.38 -15.74
N ASN A 164 -7.82 10.25 -16.63
CA ASN A 164 -7.44 9.89 -17.99
C ASN A 164 -6.23 8.96 -18.02
N SER A 165 -5.34 9.03 -17.03
CA SER A 165 -4.23 8.08 -16.87
C SER A 165 -4.63 6.75 -16.22
N GLY A 166 -5.89 6.61 -15.77
CA GLY A 166 -6.37 5.44 -15.02
C GLY A 166 -5.91 5.39 -13.57
N TYR A 167 -5.23 6.43 -13.07
CA TYR A 167 -4.76 6.48 -11.69
C TYR A 167 -5.91 6.70 -10.68
N LEU A 168 -6.88 7.54 -11.03
CA LEU A 168 -8.09 7.78 -10.26
C LEU A 168 -9.31 7.20 -10.95
N VAL A 169 -10.20 6.58 -10.18
CA VAL A 169 -11.53 6.18 -10.64
C VAL A 169 -12.55 7.22 -10.21
N LYS A 170 -13.44 7.63 -11.13
CA LYS A 170 -14.52 8.60 -10.87
C LYS A 170 -15.90 8.00 -11.10
N GLY A 171 -16.84 8.18 -10.16
CA GLY A 171 -18.28 7.93 -10.35
C GLY A 171 -19.13 9.16 -10.01
N LYS A 172 -20.29 9.36 -10.67
CA LYS A 172 -21.26 10.42 -10.33
C LYS A 172 -22.05 10.08 -9.06
N THR A 173 -22.18 8.78 -8.77
CA THR A 173 -22.80 8.24 -7.54
C THR A 173 -21.86 7.21 -6.90
N LEU A 174 -22.13 6.87 -5.63
CA LEU A 174 -21.42 5.78 -4.95
C LEU A 174 -21.64 4.43 -5.65
N ALA A 175 -22.83 4.18 -6.19
CA ALA A 175 -23.11 2.99 -6.98
C ALA A 175 -22.27 2.93 -8.27
N GLU A 176 -22.19 4.03 -9.03
CA GLU A 176 -21.37 4.09 -10.24
C GLU A 176 -19.88 3.93 -9.91
N LEU A 177 -19.42 4.55 -8.81
CA LEU A 177 -18.05 4.40 -8.35
C LEU A 177 -17.76 2.94 -7.97
N ALA A 178 -18.64 2.30 -7.20
CA ALA A 178 -18.50 0.91 -6.81
C ALA A 178 -18.40 -0.03 -8.02
N GLN A 179 -19.28 0.14 -9.01
CA GLN A 179 -19.25 -0.63 -10.25
C GLN A 179 -17.91 -0.51 -10.97
N LYS A 180 -17.39 0.71 -11.13
CA LYS A 180 -16.09 0.95 -11.77
C LYS A 180 -14.90 0.37 -10.98
N MET A 181 -15.04 0.22 -9.68
CA MET A 181 -14.04 -0.38 -8.79
C MET A 181 -14.19 -1.90 -8.65
N GLY A 182 -15.25 -2.49 -9.22
CA GLY A 182 -15.58 -3.91 -9.02
C GLY A 182 -16.05 -4.25 -7.61
N LEU A 183 -16.69 -3.30 -6.91
CA LEU A 183 -17.19 -3.46 -5.55
C LEU A 183 -18.73 -3.65 -5.52
N PRO A 184 -19.29 -4.29 -4.48
CA PRO A 184 -20.74 -4.35 -4.29
C PRO A 184 -21.33 -2.96 -3.99
N ALA A 185 -22.13 -2.41 -4.90
CA ALA A 185 -22.68 -1.05 -4.79
C ALA A 185 -23.42 -0.79 -3.48
N GLN A 186 -24.32 -1.71 -3.07
CA GLN A 186 -25.09 -1.57 -1.84
C GLN A 186 -24.21 -1.58 -0.58
N ALA A 187 -23.08 -2.31 -0.59
CA ALA A 187 -22.17 -2.32 0.54
C ALA A 187 -21.46 -0.97 0.67
N LEU A 188 -20.93 -0.44 -0.43
CA LEU A 188 -20.26 0.85 -0.42
C LEU A 188 -21.20 2.00 -0.05
N GLU A 189 -22.44 1.98 -0.52
CA GLU A 189 -23.45 2.97 -0.15
C GLU A 189 -23.80 2.93 1.35
N ARG A 190 -23.93 1.73 1.94
CA ARG A 190 -24.13 1.59 3.39
C ARG A 190 -22.96 2.19 4.16
N THR A 191 -21.73 1.95 3.71
CA THR A 191 -20.52 2.53 4.30
C THR A 191 -20.52 4.06 4.20
N GLY A 192 -20.86 4.61 3.04
CA GLY A 192 -20.97 6.06 2.84
C GLY A 192 -21.99 6.72 3.77
N ARG A 193 -23.19 6.13 3.90
CA ARG A 193 -24.24 6.60 4.82
C ARG A 193 -23.78 6.58 6.28
N GLY A 194 -23.11 5.50 6.70
CA GLY A 194 -22.60 5.35 8.06
C GLY A 194 -21.54 6.38 8.46
N ILE A 195 -20.90 7.05 7.51
CA ILE A 195 -19.98 8.17 7.78
C ILE A 195 -20.76 9.47 7.92
N GLN A 196 -21.71 9.73 7.01
CA GLN A 196 -22.52 10.93 7.04
C GLN A 196 -23.33 11.07 8.34
N HIS A 197 -23.79 9.95 8.90
CA HIS A 197 -24.51 9.93 10.18
C HIS A 197 -23.62 10.26 11.39
N ARG A 198 -22.31 9.98 11.33
CA ARG A 198 -21.33 10.31 12.39
C ARG A 198 -20.76 11.74 12.25
N CYS A 199 -20.81 12.31 11.06
CA CYS A 199 -20.41 13.69 10.80
C CYS A 199 -21.56 14.71 10.92
N ALA A 200 -22.74 14.29 11.38
CA ALA A 200 -23.97 15.10 11.38
C ALA A 200 -24.00 16.28 12.39
N SER A 201 -22.86 16.76 12.89
CA SER A 201 -22.71 18.13 13.42
C SER A 201 -22.44 19.18 12.32
N GLY A 202 -22.43 18.79 11.04
CA GLY A 202 -22.41 19.74 9.92
C GLY A 202 -22.75 19.08 8.57
N GLN A 203 -24.03 19.08 8.20
CA GLN A 203 -24.54 18.50 6.95
C GLN A 203 -24.02 19.20 5.69
N ARG A 204 -23.56 18.41 4.72
CA ARG A 204 -23.90 18.51 3.28
C ARG A 204 -23.45 17.23 2.57
N SER A 205 -24.25 16.78 1.59
CA SER A 205 -24.08 15.54 0.80
C SER A 205 -22.62 15.34 0.35
N ALA A 206 -21.88 14.50 1.09
CA ALA A 206 -20.56 14.05 0.68
C ALA A 206 -20.78 12.98 -0.40
N VAL A 207 -20.87 13.41 -1.66
CA VAL A 207 -20.63 12.49 -2.76
C VAL A 207 -19.16 12.13 -2.66
N TRP A 208 -18.85 10.85 -2.55
CA TRP A 208 -17.50 10.31 -2.56
C TRP A 208 -17.21 9.79 -3.96
N PRO A 209 -16.84 10.64 -4.95
CA PRO A 209 -16.79 10.19 -6.33
C PRO A 209 -15.44 9.57 -6.70
N TRP A 210 -14.43 9.59 -5.81
CA TRP A 210 -13.05 9.24 -6.16
C TRP A 210 -12.58 7.99 -5.44
N GLY A 211 -11.95 7.07 -6.18
CA GLY A 211 -11.27 5.90 -5.62
C GLY A 211 -9.87 5.71 -6.19
N ILE A 212 -8.94 5.21 -5.37
CA ILE A 212 -7.63 4.71 -5.79
C ILE A 212 -7.35 3.33 -5.20
N ARG A 213 -6.79 2.43 -6.01
CA ARG A 213 -6.45 1.07 -5.60
C ARG A 213 -5.09 1.04 -4.91
N LEU A 214 -5.07 0.45 -3.72
CA LEU A 214 -3.89 0.26 -2.90
C LEU A 214 -3.54 -1.23 -2.84
N GLN A 215 -2.25 -1.53 -2.87
CA GLN A 215 -1.66 -2.86 -2.65
C GLN A 215 -0.65 -2.75 -1.50
N PRO A 216 -0.33 -3.86 -0.79
CA PRO A 216 0.68 -3.82 0.25
C PRO A 216 2.04 -3.42 -0.33
N LEU A 217 2.74 -2.51 0.34
CA LEU A 217 4.15 -2.21 0.16
C LEU A 217 4.91 -2.61 1.43
N SER A 218 6.10 -3.18 1.25
CA SER A 218 6.97 -3.61 2.33
C SER A 218 8.29 -2.89 2.16
N ARG A 219 8.72 -2.20 3.21
CA ARG A 219 10.09 -1.72 3.37
C ARG A 219 10.65 -2.34 4.65
N ARG A 220 11.96 -2.51 4.84
CA ARG A 220 12.46 -2.86 6.17
C ARG A 220 12.52 -1.60 7.04
N CYS A 221 12.01 -1.67 8.27
CA CYS A 221 12.33 -0.69 9.29
C CYS A 221 13.79 -0.93 9.69
N CYS A 222 14.66 0.06 9.49
CA CYS A 222 15.94 0.09 10.21
C CYS A 222 15.61 0.35 11.68
N THR A 223 15.41 -0.71 12.47
CA THR A 223 15.63 -0.57 13.90
C THR A 223 17.13 -0.50 14.09
N SER A 224 17.60 0.68 14.49
CA SER A 224 18.94 0.92 15.00
C SER A 224 19.32 -0.17 15.99
N ALA A 225 20.47 -0.80 15.75
CA ALA A 225 21.20 -1.53 16.76
C ALA A 225 21.64 -0.58 17.87
#